data_AF-A0A7V6P1R5-F1
#
_entry.id   AF-A0A7V6P1R5-F1
#
_cell.length_a   1.000
_cell.length_b   1.000
_cell.length_c   1.000
_cell.angle_alpha   90.00
_cell.angle_beta   90.00
_cell.angle_gamma   90.00
#
_symmetry.space_group_name_H-M   'P 1'
#
loop_
_entity.id
_entity.type
_entity.pdbx_description
1 polymer ?
#
loop_
_entity_poly.entity_id
_entity_poly.type
_entity_poly.pdbx_seq_one_letter_code
_entity_poly.pdbx_strand_id
1 'polypeptide(L)'
;MIETNEFENSPGKFKEIKGTVASLRLDSVASLGFGISRSKITEFIKSERVSLNQKFTDNISKKVNEGDEISINGKGRVVLEKVGGLTKKGRISIELKKYF
;
A
#
# COMPACT_ATOMS: atom_id res chain seq x y z
N MET A 1 17.50 10.59 23.78
CA MET A 1 17.66 10.10 22.39
C MET A 1 16.37 9.35 22.09
N ILE A 2 15.64 9.72 21.03
CA ILE A 2 14.29 9.19 20.81
C ILE A 2 14.43 7.72 20.37
N GLU A 3 13.96 6.83 21.23
CA GLU A 3 13.90 5.39 21.01
C GLU A 3 12.96 5.09 19.84
N THR A 4 13.52 4.40 18.85
CA THR A 4 12.81 3.94 17.64
C THR A 4 11.63 3.10 18.07
N ASN A 5 10.43 3.56 17.75
CA ASN A 5 9.17 2.88 18.04
C ASN A 5 9.13 1.53 17.29
N GLU A 6 9.55 0.47 17.96
CA GLU A 6 9.40 -0.92 17.52
C GLU A 6 7.91 -1.23 17.44
N PHE A 7 7.33 -1.07 16.25
CA PHE A 7 5.98 -1.56 15.98
C PHE A 7 6.00 -3.08 16.14
N GLU A 8 5.38 -3.53 17.23
CA GLU A 8 5.15 -4.92 17.60
C GLU A 8 4.85 -5.80 16.38
N ASN A 9 5.85 -6.56 15.97
CA ASN A 9 5.71 -7.63 15.00
C ASN A 9 5.10 -8.83 15.74
N SER A 10 3.83 -8.71 16.12
CA SER A 10 3.01 -9.90 16.35
C SER A 10 3.08 -10.72 15.06
N PRO A 11 3.32 -12.05 15.09
CA PRO A 11 3.30 -12.88 13.90
C PRO A 11 1.84 -13.08 13.42
N GLY A 12 1.12 -11.98 13.23
CA GLY A 12 -0.11 -11.94 12.47
C GLY A 12 0.23 -12.41 11.06
N LYS A 13 -0.53 -13.39 10.56
CA LYS A 13 -0.32 -13.96 9.24
C LYS A 13 -0.37 -12.86 8.19
N PHE A 14 0.78 -12.45 7.69
CA PHE A 14 0.88 -11.56 6.55
C PHE A 14 1.30 -12.33 5.31
N LYS A 15 0.90 -11.82 4.15
CA LYS A 15 1.36 -12.28 2.84
C LYS A 15 2.29 -11.24 2.26
N GLU A 16 3.50 -11.65 1.93
CA GLU A 16 4.43 -10.84 1.16
C GLU A 16 4.00 -10.79 -0.30
N ILE A 17 4.00 -9.59 -0.87
CA ILE A 17 3.66 -9.33 -2.27
C ILE A 17 4.80 -8.50 -2.85
N LYS A 18 5.48 -9.04 -3.86
CA LYS A 18 6.52 -8.33 -4.61
C LYS A 18 6.01 -8.06 -6.01
N GLY A 19 6.27 -6.88 -6.53
CA GLY A 19 5.86 -6.53 -7.87
C GLY A 19 6.41 -5.20 -8.33
N THR A 20 5.87 -4.70 -9.43
CA THR A 20 6.28 -3.42 -9.99
C THR A 20 5.07 -2.55 -10.28
N VAL A 21 5.19 -1.27 -9.97
CA VAL A 21 4.17 -0.24 -10.26
C VAL A 21 4.73 0.80 -11.21
N ALA A 22 3.86 1.46 -11.97
CA ALA A 22 4.27 2.58 -12.83
C ALA A 22 4.67 3.82 -12.01
N SER A 23 4.13 3.95 -10.80
CA SER A 23 4.30 5.10 -9.92
C SER A 23 3.84 4.74 -8.50
N LEU A 24 4.38 5.41 -7.49
CA LEU A 24 3.99 5.27 -6.08
C LEU A 24 2.68 6.00 -5.74
N ARG A 25 1.65 5.83 -6.58
CA ARG A 25 0.31 6.39 -6.36
C ARG A 25 -0.52 5.42 -5.53
N LEU A 26 -1.40 5.96 -4.69
CA LEU A 26 -2.32 5.19 -3.84
C LEU A 26 -3.07 4.12 -4.64
N ASP A 27 -3.69 4.48 -5.76
CA ASP A 27 -4.42 3.51 -6.59
C ASP A 27 -3.56 2.37 -7.13
N SER A 28 -2.31 2.70 -7.46
CA SER A 28 -1.37 1.81 -8.11
C SER A 28 -0.78 0.81 -7.12
N VAL A 29 -0.41 1.30 -5.94
CA VAL A 29 0.12 0.48 -4.85
C VAL A 29 -0.99 -0.39 -4.26
N ALA A 30 -2.18 0.17 -4.00
CA ALA A 30 -3.32 -0.58 -3.50
C ALA A 30 -3.78 -1.66 -4.48
N SER A 31 -3.79 -1.39 -5.79
CA SER A 31 -4.15 -2.40 -6.80
C SER A 31 -3.24 -3.62 -6.73
N LEU A 32 -1.92 -3.42 -6.61
CA LEU A 32 -0.96 -4.51 -6.45
C LEU A 32 -1.15 -5.24 -5.11
N GLY A 33 -1.26 -4.48 -4.01
CA GLY A 33 -1.33 -5.03 -2.66
C GLY A 33 -2.60 -5.82 -2.36
N PHE A 34 -3.74 -5.37 -2.87
CA PHE A 34 -5.02 -6.06 -2.66
C PHE A 34 -5.36 -7.08 -3.75
N GLY A 35 -4.65 -7.06 -4.89
CA GLY A 35 -4.96 -7.90 -6.05
C GLY A 35 -6.28 -7.49 -6.72
N ILE A 36 -6.61 -6.20 -6.69
CA ILE A 36 -7.86 -5.63 -7.19
C ILE A 36 -7.53 -4.69 -8.35
N SER A 37 -8.37 -4.67 -9.38
CA SER A 37 -8.16 -3.77 -10.51
C SER A 37 -8.12 -2.30 -10.07
N ARG A 38 -7.30 -1.49 -10.75
CA ARG A 38 -7.17 -0.05 -10.45
C ARG A 38 -8.50 0.71 -10.50
N SER A 39 -9.38 0.35 -11.43
CA SER A 39 -10.72 0.95 -11.54
C SER A 39 -11.56 0.70 -10.29
N LYS A 40 -11.50 -0.51 -9.73
CA LYS A 40 -12.26 -0.86 -8.51
C LYS A 40 -11.62 -0.27 -7.24
N ILE A 41 -10.30 -0.18 -7.19
CA ILE A 41 -9.61 0.57 -6.14
C ILE A 41 -10.01 2.05 -6.19
N THR A 42 -10.09 2.64 -7.38
CA THR A 42 -10.50 4.04 -7.55
C THR A 42 -11.92 4.28 -7.03
N GLU A 43 -12.85 3.36 -7.30
CA GLU A 43 -14.20 3.39 -6.75
C GLU A 43 -14.20 3.33 -5.21
N PHE A 44 -13.37 2.46 -4.61
CA PHE A 44 -13.24 2.39 -3.16
C PHE A 44 -12.67 3.67 -2.54
N ILE A 45 -11.66 4.28 -3.17
CA ILE A 45 -11.06 5.54 -2.73
C ILE A 45 -12.13 6.65 -2.75
N LYS A 46 -12.87 6.76 -3.86
CA LYS A 46 -13.97 7.73 -4.00
C LYS A 46 -15.14 7.51 -3.05
N SER A 47 -15.34 6.25 -2.63
CA SER A 47 -16.39 5.87 -1.67
C SER A 47 -15.90 5.90 -0.22
N GLU A 48 -14.74 6.51 0.05
CA GLU A 48 -14.14 6.64 1.40
C GLU A 48 -13.92 5.29 2.11
N ARG A 49 -13.73 4.21 1.34
CA ARG A 49 -13.47 2.86 1.86
C ARG A 49 -11.99 2.56 2.02
N VAL A 50 -11.13 3.45 1.54
CA VAL A 50 -9.66 3.34 1.60
C VAL A 50 -9.11 4.42 2.51
N SER A 51 -8.26 4.04 3.45
CA SER A 51 -7.49 4.96 4.28
C SER A 51 -6.00 4.76 4.05
N LEU A 52 -5.26 5.86 4.13
CA LEU A 52 -3.80 5.89 4.10
C LEU A 52 -3.32 6.43 5.46
N ASN A 53 -2.53 5.64 6.19
CA ASN A 53 -2.07 5.96 7.55
C ASN A 53 -3.23 6.37 8.47
N GLN A 54 -4.30 5.57 8.48
CA GLN A 54 -5.51 5.79 9.28
C GLN A 54 -6.30 7.08 8.93
N LYS A 55 -5.97 7.74 7.81
CA LYS A 55 -6.70 8.91 7.30
C LYS A 55 -7.38 8.57 5.98
N PHE A 56 -8.69 8.75 5.92
CA PHE A 56 -9.43 8.62 4.65
C PHE A 56 -8.94 9.66 3.66
N THR A 57 -8.88 9.27 2.39
CA THR A 57 -8.53 10.18 1.31
C THR A 57 -9.26 9.79 0.06
N ASP A 58 -9.81 10.78 -0.61
CA ASP A 58 -10.42 10.68 -1.94
C ASP A 58 -9.37 10.88 -3.06
N ASN A 59 -8.15 11.30 -2.70
CA ASN A 59 -7.07 11.54 -3.64
C ASN A 59 -6.39 10.25 -4.08
N ILE A 60 -6.89 9.71 -5.19
CA ILE A 60 -6.38 8.54 -5.93
C ILE A 60 -4.88 8.65 -6.24
N SER A 61 -4.43 9.87 -6.54
CA SER A 61 -3.06 10.19 -6.97
C SER A 61 -2.09 10.42 -5.83
N LYS A 62 -2.56 10.34 -4.58
CA LYS A 62 -1.73 10.59 -3.40
C LYS A 62 -0.50 9.68 -3.42
N LYS A 63 0.66 10.27 -3.15
CA LYS A 63 1.92 9.55 -3.09
C LYS A 63 1.93 8.66 -1.84
N VAL A 64 2.35 7.41 -2.01
CA VAL A 64 2.58 6.43 -0.95
C VAL A 64 4.09 6.27 -0.79
N ASN A 65 4.58 6.31 0.44
CA ASN A 65 5.99 6.17 0.77
C ASN A 65 6.24 4.87 1.54
N GLU A 66 7.50 4.46 1.62
CA GLU A 66 7.90 3.33 2.45
C GLU A 66 7.46 3.54 3.90
N GLY A 67 6.88 2.50 4.51
CA GLY A 67 6.27 2.54 5.83
C GLY A 67 4.79 2.95 5.84
N ASP A 68 4.24 3.47 4.74
CA ASP A 68 2.81 3.85 4.71
C ASP A 68 1.89 2.61 4.71
N GLU A 69 0.80 2.71 5.47
CA GLU A 69 -0.25 1.70 5.55
C GLU A 69 -1.49 2.10 4.75
N ILE A 70 -1.93 1.23 3.85
CA ILE A 70 -3.17 1.35 3.10
C ILE A 70 -4.17 0.33 3.64
N SER A 71 -5.31 0.80 4.14
CA SER A 71 -6.34 -0.05 4.72
C SER A 71 -7.63 0.06 3.89
N ILE A 72 -8.27 -1.09 3.64
CA ILE A 72 -9.57 -1.15 2.96
C ILE A 72 -10.56 -1.90 3.85
N ASN A 73 -11.68 -1.25 4.15
CA ASN A 73 -12.70 -1.86 5.01
C ASN A 73 -13.19 -3.20 4.40
N GLY A 74 -13.15 -4.26 5.23
CA GLY A 74 -13.52 -5.62 4.82
C GLY A 74 -12.49 -6.36 3.93
N LYS A 75 -11.30 -5.81 3.72
CA LYS A 75 -10.24 -6.46 2.91
C LYS A 75 -8.86 -6.53 3.57
N GLY A 76 -8.76 -6.02 4.79
CA GLY A 76 -7.52 -5.94 5.54
C GLY A 76 -6.69 -4.71 5.19
N ARG A 77 -5.40 -4.81 5.44
CA ARG A 77 -4.45 -3.70 5.28
C ARG A 77 -3.17 -4.13 4.58
N VAL A 78 -2.54 -3.19 3.90
CA VAL A 78 -1.32 -3.39 3.13
C VAL A 78 -0.32 -2.33 3.52
N VAL A 79 0.87 -2.75 3.93
CA VAL A 79 1.98 -1.85 4.24
C VAL A 79 2.98 -1.88 3.09
N LEU A 80 3.41 -0.69 2.64
CA LEU A 80 4.51 -0.56 1.69
C LEU A 80 5.83 -0.70 2.43
N GLU A 81 6.38 -1.92 2.46
CA GLU A 81 7.63 -2.21 3.17
C GLU A 81 8.84 -1.58 2.51
N LYS A 82 8.92 -1.70 1.18
CA LYS A 82 10.11 -1.27 0.45
C LYS A 82 9.80 -0.77 -0.94
N VAL A 83 10.50 0.29 -1.33
CA VAL A 83 10.57 0.82 -2.68
C VAL A 83 11.96 0.55 -3.21
N GLY A 84 12.04 -0.36 -4.17
CA GLY A 84 13.25 -0.68 -4.89
C GLY A 84 13.52 0.27 -6.06
N GLY A 85 14.51 -0.11 -6.87
CA GLY A 85 14.91 0.64 -8.04
C GLY A 85 13.92 0.59 -9.21
N LEU A 86 14.29 1.31 -10.27
CA LEU A 86 13.60 1.27 -11.55
C LEU A 86 14.01 0.04 -12.35
N THR A 87 13.04 -0.62 -12.95
CA THR A 87 13.25 -1.64 -13.98
C THR A 87 13.73 -1.01 -15.29
N LYS A 88 14.27 -1.83 -16.20
CA LYS A 88 14.66 -1.40 -17.56
C LYS A 88 13.54 -0.68 -18.34
N LYS A 89 12.27 -0.91 -17.98
CA LYS A 89 11.08 -0.28 -18.59
C LYS A 89 10.53 0.91 -17.77
N GLY A 90 11.29 1.42 -16.80
CA GLY A 90 10.91 2.59 -16.00
C GLY A 90 9.86 2.32 -14.91
N ARG A 91 9.50 1.06 -14.63
CA ARG A 91 8.61 0.72 -13.51
C ARG A 91 9.37 0.64 -12.20
N ILE A 92 8.73 1.02 -11.10
CA ILE A 92 9.30 0.99 -9.75
C ILE A 92 9.03 -0.38 -9.12
N SER A 93 10.08 -1.06 -8.66
CA SER A 93 9.98 -2.27 -7.85
C SER A 93 9.45 -1.94 -6.46
N ILE A 94 8.46 -2.68 -5.95
CA ILE A 94 7.98 -2.51 -4.57
C ILE A 94 7.72 -3.86 -3.89
N GLU A 95 7.88 -3.86 -2.57
CA GLU A 95 7.56 -4.97 -1.67
C GLU A 95 6.49 -4.52 -0.68
N LEU A 96 5.47 -5.34 -0.53
CA LEU A 96 4.28 -5.06 0.28
C LEU A 96 4.04 -6.20 1.27
N LYS A 97 3.53 -5.87 2.45
CA LYS A 97 2.96 -6.84 3.40
C LYS A 97 1.47 -6.65 3.48
N LYS A 98 0.70 -7.68 3.09
CA LYS A 98 -0.76 -7.70 3.26
C LYS A 98 -1.12 -8.46 4.53
N TYR A 99 -1.89 -7.81 5.39
CA TYR A 99 -2.47 -8.37 6.60
C TYR A 99 -3.97 -8.60 6.37
N PHE A 100 -4.51 -9.70 6.90
CA PHE A 100 -5.90 -10.15 6.73
C PHE A 100 -6.72 -9.92 7.99
#